data_AF-A0A423MVU3-F1
#
_entry.id   AF-A0A423MVU3-F1
#
_cell.length_a   1.000
_cell.length_b   1.000
_cell.length_c   1.000
_cell.angle_alpha   90.00
_cell.angle_beta   90.00
_cell.angle_gamma   90.00
#
_symmetry.space_group_name_H-M   'P 1'
#
loop_
_entity.id
_entity.type
_entity.pdbx_description
1 polymer ?
#
loop_
_entity_poly.entity_id
_entity_poly.type
_entity_poly.pdbx_seq_one_letter_code
_entity_poly.pdbx_strand_id
1 'polypeptide(L)'
;MVEGDRRGDRIVGLPHELKVDPFVHEFDMALVQPSSRSVRLNGYATCLRLERVYWNILGNMAADNCCSISSLLSHVDREVHLRHGGVRNFSALVRVVCVMNGVKQATPVESL
;
A
#
# COMPACT_ATOMS: atom_id res chain seq x y z
N MET A 1 -8.48 -55.66 -30.03
CA MET A 1 -8.74 -54.27 -30.47
C MET A 1 -8.22 -53.37 -29.37
N VAL A 2 -7.27 -52.50 -29.70
CA VAL A 2 -6.57 -51.58 -28.78
C VAL A 2 -7.33 -50.26 -28.79
N GLU A 3 -7.71 -49.75 -27.62
CA GLU A 3 -8.23 -48.38 -27.46
C GLU A 3 -8.09 -48.03 -25.98
N GLY A 4 -7.30 -47.07 -25.51
CA GLY A 4 -6.45 -46.07 -26.13
C GLY A 4 -6.16 -45.08 -25.00
N ASP A 5 -5.02 -45.26 -24.32
CA ASP A 5 -4.55 -44.40 -23.25
C ASP A 5 -4.34 -42.97 -23.81
N ARG A 6 -5.23 -42.05 -23.46
CA ARG A 6 -5.06 -40.62 -23.76
C ARG A 6 -4.87 -39.85 -22.46
N ARG A 7 -3.77 -40.15 -21.77
CA ARG A 7 -3.14 -39.21 -20.83
C ARG A 7 -2.63 -38.04 -21.66
N GLY A 8 -3.45 -37.00 -21.76
CA GLY A 8 -3.03 -35.73 -22.34
C GLY A 8 -1.92 -35.14 -21.49
N ASP A 9 -0.70 -35.18 -22.03
CA ASP A 9 0.45 -34.40 -21.57
C ASP A 9 0.03 -32.93 -21.50
N ARG A 10 -0.30 -32.45 -20.31
CA ARG A 10 -0.27 -31.02 -20.04
C ARG A 10 1.21 -30.67 -20.01
N ILE A 11 1.70 -30.10 -21.12
CA ILE A 11 2.97 -29.38 -21.15
C ILE A 11 2.81 -28.22 -20.16
N VAL A 12 3.19 -28.45 -18.91
CA VAL A 12 3.38 -27.40 -17.92
C VAL A 12 4.62 -26.65 -18.40
N GLY A 13 4.43 -25.44 -18.94
CA GLY A 13 5.53 -24.58 -19.34
C GLY A 13 6.57 -24.49 -18.22
N LEU A 14 7.85 -24.47 -18.60
CA LEU A 14 8.97 -24.38 -17.66
C LEU A 14 8.71 -23.25 -16.65
N PRO A 15 8.95 -23.48 -15.34
CA PRO A 15 8.85 -22.42 -14.33
C PRO A 15 9.71 -21.23 -14.76
N HIS A 16 9.10 -20.04 -14.86
CA HIS A 16 9.89 -18.82 -15.01
C HIS A 16 10.78 -18.65 -13.78
N GLU A 17 12.09 -18.62 -13.97
CA GLU A 17 13.05 -18.37 -12.89
C GLU A 17 12.93 -16.90 -12.46
N LEU A 18 12.36 -16.66 -11.28
CA LEU A 18 12.26 -15.32 -10.70
C LEU A 18 13.65 -14.85 -10.27
N LYS A 19 14.15 -13.77 -10.89
CA LYS A 19 15.46 -13.17 -10.55
C LYS A 19 15.50 -12.56 -9.15
N VAL A 20 14.35 -12.09 -8.67
CA VAL A 20 14.16 -11.52 -7.33
C VAL A 20 12.90 -12.15 -6.79
N ASP A 21 13.00 -12.80 -5.63
CA ASP A 21 11.83 -13.34 -4.96
C ASP A 21 11.02 -12.18 -4.34
N PRO A 22 9.77 -11.94 -4.77
CA PRO A 22 8.95 -10.86 -4.25
C PRO A 22 8.53 -11.07 -2.77
N PHE A 23 8.82 -12.23 -2.18
CA PHE A 23 8.38 -12.62 -0.85
C PHE A 23 9.50 -12.57 0.21
N VAL A 24 10.78 -12.53 -0.17
CA VAL A 24 11.90 -12.72 0.79
C VAL A 24 12.81 -11.50 0.82
N HIS A 25 12.66 -10.72 1.90
CA HIS A 25 13.80 -10.30 2.73
C HIS A 25 13.32 -9.87 4.14
N GLU A 26 12.13 -9.25 4.24
CA GLU A 26 11.61 -8.69 5.51
C GLU A 26 10.07 -8.77 5.63
N PHE A 27 9.41 -9.64 4.85
CA PHE A 27 7.95 -9.68 4.79
C PHE A 27 7.34 -10.40 6.01
N ASP A 28 6.91 -9.62 7.01
CA ASP A 28 6.10 -10.11 8.13
C ASP A 28 4.61 -10.08 7.77
N MET A 29 3.92 -11.22 7.89
CA MET A 29 2.47 -11.35 7.68
C MET A 29 1.64 -10.42 8.59
N ALA A 30 2.18 -9.96 9.72
CA ALA A 30 1.52 -8.96 10.55
C ALA A 30 1.32 -7.62 9.82
N LEU A 31 2.12 -7.34 8.77
CA LEU A 31 2.02 -6.12 7.97
C LEU A 31 0.75 -6.05 7.13
N VAL A 32 0.22 -7.21 6.70
CA VAL A 32 -1.02 -7.29 5.92
C VAL A 32 -2.28 -7.32 6.79
N GLN A 33 -2.13 -7.44 8.12
CA GLN A 33 -3.26 -7.47 9.03
C GLN A 33 -4.05 -6.15 8.96
N PRO A 34 -5.33 -6.18 8.58
CA PRO A 34 -6.15 -4.98 8.55
C PRO A 34 -6.52 -4.54 9.97
N SER A 35 -6.50 -3.23 10.20
CA SER A 35 -6.97 -2.61 11.43
C SER A 35 -7.80 -1.37 11.13
N SER A 36 -8.95 -1.26 11.80
CA SER A 36 -9.84 -0.10 11.72
C SER A 36 -9.47 0.90 12.81
N ARG A 37 -9.27 2.17 12.46
CA ARG A 37 -9.04 3.26 13.41
C ARG A 37 -9.95 4.43 13.10
N SER A 38 -10.46 5.06 14.15
CA SER A 38 -11.16 6.34 14.04
C SER A 38 -10.11 7.46 13.99
N VAL A 39 -10.17 8.28 12.94
CA VAL A 39 -9.33 9.47 12.76
C VAL A 39 -10.23 10.68 12.56
N ARG A 40 -9.71 11.88 12.87
CA ARG A 40 -10.45 13.13 12.60
C ARG A 40 -9.98 13.72 11.28
N LEU A 41 -10.88 13.77 10.29
CA LEU A 41 -10.67 14.47 9.02
C LEU A 41 -11.43 15.79 9.06
N ASN A 42 -10.71 16.91 9.08
CA ASN A 42 -11.30 18.26 9.09
C ASN A 42 -12.40 18.43 10.18
N GLY A 43 -12.21 17.80 11.35
CA GLY A 43 -13.15 17.84 12.47
C GLY A 43 -14.15 16.69 12.56
N TYR A 44 -14.33 15.90 11.49
CA TYR A 44 -15.27 14.79 11.44
C TYR A 44 -14.60 13.45 11.76
N ALA A 45 -15.22 12.66 12.64
CA ALA A 45 -14.76 11.30 12.92
C ALA A 45 -14.99 10.40 11.70
N THR A 46 -13.91 9.86 11.16
CA THR A 46 -13.90 8.97 9.99
C THR A 46 -13.22 7.66 10.37
N CYS A 47 -13.89 6.55 10.15
CA CYS A 47 -13.30 5.22 10.35
C CYS A 47 -12.57 4.79 9.08
N LEU A 48 -11.27 4.54 9.19
CA LEU A 48 -10.47 3.99 8.10
C LEU A 48 -10.00 2.58 8.46
N ARG A 49 -10.15 1.63 7.53
CA ARG A 49 -9.61 0.28 7.62
C ARG A 49 -8.42 0.14 6.69
N LEU A 50 -7.23 0.06 7.26
CA LEU A 50 -5.96 -0.07 6.56
C LEU A 50 -5.13 -1.20 7.15
N GLU A 51 -4.28 -1.79 6.32
CA GLU A 51 -3.26 -2.77 6.69
C GLU A 51 -2.21 -2.12 7.61
N ARG A 52 -1.61 -2.91 8.49
CA ARG A 52 -0.64 -2.44 9.50
C ARG A 52 0.53 -1.67 8.87
N VAL A 53 1.01 -2.10 7.71
CA VAL A 53 2.07 -1.41 6.97
C VAL A 53 1.73 0.05 6.67
N TYR A 54 0.49 0.33 6.26
CA TYR A 54 0.08 1.70 5.95
C TYR A 54 -0.04 2.55 7.20
N TRP A 55 -0.51 1.98 8.32
CA TRP A 55 -0.51 2.70 9.60
C TRP A 55 0.90 3.03 10.09
N ASN A 56 1.88 2.15 9.87
CA ASN A 56 3.27 2.41 10.22
C ASN A 56 3.84 3.55 9.35
N ILE A 57 3.63 3.50 8.03
CA ILE A 57 4.09 4.56 7.11
C ILE A 57 3.44 5.91 7.45
N LEU A 58 2.13 5.93 7.75
CA LEU A 58 1.43 7.13 8.22
C LEU A 58 2.00 7.65 9.53
N GLY A 59 2.35 6.77 10.46
CA GLY A 59 2.99 7.12 11.73
C GLY A 59 4.35 7.80 11.52
N ASN A 60 5.19 7.24 10.64
CA ASN A 60 6.49 7.80 10.31
C ASN A 60 6.34 9.18 9.63
N MET A 61 5.47 9.29 8.61
CA MET A 61 5.19 10.58 7.96
C MET A 61 4.67 11.63 8.96
N ALA A 62 3.82 11.23 9.90
CA ALA A 62 3.30 12.13 10.92
C ALA A 62 4.42 12.61 11.88
N ALA A 63 5.31 11.70 12.28
CA ALA A 63 6.48 12.02 13.11
C ALA A 63 7.44 12.99 12.40
N ASP A 64 7.77 12.74 11.14
CA ASP A 64 8.64 13.59 10.33
C ASP A 64 8.08 15.02 10.17
N ASN A 65 6.76 15.15 10.14
CA ASN A 65 6.04 16.43 10.05
C ASN A 65 5.66 17.02 11.42
N CYS A 66 6.12 16.43 12.53
CA CYS A 66 5.79 16.85 13.90
C CYS A 66 4.27 17.04 14.14
N CYS A 67 3.45 16.15 13.57
CA CYS A 67 1.99 16.26 13.64
C CYS A 67 1.32 14.91 13.96
N SER A 68 0.01 14.92 14.16
CA SER A 68 -0.75 13.68 14.34
C SER A 68 -1.14 13.05 12.99
N ILE A 69 -1.40 11.73 12.98
CA ILE A 69 -1.95 11.05 11.79
C ILE A 69 -3.27 11.70 11.33
N SER A 70 -4.10 12.17 12.26
CA SER A 70 -5.35 12.87 11.91
C SER A 70 -5.09 14.21 11.20
N SER A 71 -4.08 14.96 11.64
CA SER A 71 -3.65 16.21 11.01
C SER A 71 -3.11 15.97 9.61
N LEU A 72 -2.23 14.96 9.47
CA LEU A 72 -1.66 14.54 8.18
C LEU A 72 -2.75 14.14 7.19
N LEU A 73 -3.69 13.28 7.60
CA LEU A 73 -4.78 12.82 6.74
C LEU A 73 -5.77 13.95 6.41
N SER A 74 -6.03 14.88 7.34
CA SER A 74 -6.85 16.07 7.06
C SER A 74 -6.20 16.97 5.99
N HIS A 75 -4.87 17.08 6.00
CA HIS A 75 -4.14 17.80 4.96
C HIS A 75 -4.30 17.11 3.61
N VAL A 76 -4.11 15.79 3.53
CA VAL A 76 -4.31 15.01 2.29
C VAL A 76 -5.74 15.15 1.75
N ASP A 77 -6.75 15.04 2.63
CA ASP A 77 -8.16 15.22 2.28
C ASP A 77 -8.44 16.61 1.70
N ARG A 78 -7.89 17.66 2.33
CA ARG A 78 -8.00 19.03 1.83
C ARG A 78 -7.34 19.21 0.47
N GLU A 79 -6.12 18.72 0.29
CA GLU A 79 -5.37 18.89 -0.96
C GLU A 79 -6.06 18.18 -2.13
N VAL A 80 -6.58 16.96 -1.93
CA VAL A 80 -7.32 16.28 -2.99
C VAL A 80 -8.66 16.96 -3.28
N HIS A 81 -9.31 17.53 -2.27
CA HIS A 81 -10.52 18.33 -2.46
C HIS A 81 -10.24 19.58 -3.30
N LEU A 82 -9.21 20.35 -2.95
CA LEU A 82 -8.87 21.59 -3.63
C LEU A 82 -8.35 21.39 -5.06
N ARG A 83 -7.52 20.37 -5.29
CA ARG A 83 -6.83 20.16 -6.59
C ARG A 83 -7.61 19.29 -7.57
N HIS A 84 -8.47 18.40 -7.07
CA HIS A 84 -9.12 17.38 -7.88
C HIS A 84 -10.64 17.27 -7.65
N GLY A 85 -11.23 18.15 -6.82
CA GLY A 85 -12.66 18.09 -6.49
C GLY A 85 -13.01 16.96 -5.51
N GLY A 86 -12.01 16.35 -4.86
CA GLY A 86 -12.17 15.29 -3.88
C GLY A 86 -11.91 13.90 -4.44
N VAL A 87 -12.17 12.87 -3.63
CA VAL A 87 -11.98 11.48 -4.02
C VAL A 87 -13.11 10.62 -3.49
N ARG A 88 -13.60 9.68 -4.31
CA ARG A 88 -14.69 8.77 -3.89
C ARG A 88 -14.22 7.70 -2.91
N ASN A 89 -12.96 7.29 -2.98
CA ASN A 89 -12.35 6.29 -2.11
C ASN A 89 -11.09 6.84 -1.43
N PHE A 90 -11.30 7.57 -0.33
CA PHE A 90 -10.21 8.13 0.45
C PHE A 90 -9.25 7.06 0.99
N SER A 91 -9.76 5.88 1.36
CA SER A 91 -8.90 4.79 1.85
C SER A 91 -7.94 4.25 0.78
N ALA A 92 -8.35 4.22 -0.49
CA ALA A 92 -7.47 3.85 -1.60
C ALA A 92 -6.42 4.93 -1.86
N LEU A 93 -6.82 6.21 -1.81
CA LEU A 93 -5.88 7.34 -1.93
C LEU A 93 -4.79 7.25 -0.86
N VAL A 94 -5.15 7.00 0.39
CA VAL A 94 -4.19 6.90 1.50
C VAL A 94 -3.17 5.78 1.27
N ARG A 95 -3.59 4.61 0.76
CA ARG A 95 -2.67 3.53 0.40
C ARG A 95 -1.69 3.95 -0.68
N VAL A 96 -2.17 4.62 -1.74
CA VAL A 96 -1.32 5.13 -2.82
C VAL A 96 -0.32 6.17 -2.31
N VAL A 97 -0.76 7.09 -1.44
CA VAL A 97 0.14 8.07 -0.79
C VAL A 97 1.27 7.37 -0.04
N CYS A 98 0.96 6.31 0.71
CA CYS A 98 1.98 5.54 1.43
C CYS A 98 2.98 4.85 0.49
N VAL A 99 2.49 4.25 -0.60
CA VAL A 99 3.36 3.61 -1.62
C VAL A 99 4.28 4.66 -2.26
N MET A 100 3.75 5.81 -2.63
CA MET A 100 4.54 6.90 -3.22
C MET A 100 5.57 7.47 -2.25
N ASN A 101 5.28 7.48 -0.94
CA ASN A 101 6.26 7.88 0.07
C ASN A 101 7.45 6.90 0.14
N GLY A 102 7.19 5.59 0.05
CA GLY A 102 8.25 4.57 0.04
C GLY A 102 9.15 4.65 -1.20
N VAL A 103 8.57 4.92 -2.38
CA VAL A 103 9.35 5.06 -3.63
C VAL A 103 10.31 6.25 -3.57
N LYS A 104 9.91 7.37 -2.93
CA LYS A 104 10.77 8.57 -2.82
C LYS A 104 12.07 8.32 -2.03
N GLN A 105 12.07 7.39 -1.09
CA GLN A 105 13.27 7.08 -0.30
C GLN A 105 14.29 6.21 -1.07
N ALA A 106 13.89 5.61 -2.20
CA ALA A 106 14.75 4.76 -3.02
C ALA A 106 15.52 5.53 -4.10
N THR A 107 15.24 6.82 -4.32
CA THR A 107 16.06 7.70 -5.15
C THR A 107 17.04 8.47 -4.26
N PRO A 108 18.36 8.17 -4.30
CA PRO A 108 19.35 9.07 -3.76
C PRO A 108 19.21 10.39 -4.52
N VAL A 109 19.01 11.48 -3.80
CA VAL A 109 19.25 12.81 -4.36
C VAL A 109 20.75 12.86 -4.63
N GLU A 110 21.16 12.71 -5.89
CA GLU A 110 22.51 13.07 -6.31
C GLU A 110 22.69 14.56 -6.02
N SER A 111 23.51 14.83 -5.02
CA SER A 111 24.00 16.16 -4.67
C SER A 111 24.69 16.80 -5.88
N LEU A 112 24.23 17.99 -6.26
CA LEU A 112 25.01 18.98 -7.01
C LEU A 112 25.57 20.01 -6.02
#